data_AF-A0A4Y7TU33-F1
#
_entry.id   AF-A0A4Y7TU33-F1
#
_cell.length_a   1.000
_cell.length_b   1.000
_cell.length_c   1.000
_cell.angle_alpha   90.00
_cell.angle_beta   90.00
_cell.angle_gamma   90.00
#
_symmetry.space_group_name_H-M   'P 1'
#
loop_
_entity.id
_entity.type
_entity.pdbx_description
1 polymer ?
#
loop_
_entity_poly.entity_id
_entity_poly.type
_entity_poly.pdbx_seq_one_letter_code
_entity_poly.pdbx_strand_id
1 'polypeptide(L)'
;MGALSVADFQQQIAERTKELALELLALHRRHNAVNPSHRLPPEILSRIFTILSSEWTWWIRVAHICHYWRVVALDCAGLWSKITFSNIGFTKAKVARSRDLPLTVTA
;
A
#
# COMPACT_ATOMS: atom_id res chain seq x y z
N MET A 1 -25.25 35.25 19.00
CA MET A 1 -24.70 34.32 17.98
C MET A 1 -23.22 34.60 17.87
N GLY A 2 -22.39 33.82 18.57
CA GLY A 2 -20.93 34.03 18.57
C GLY A 2 -20.36 33.70 17.20
N ALA A 3 -19.55 34.60 16.64
CA ALA A 3 -18.82 34.34 15.42
C ALA A 3 -17.87 33.15 15.67
N LEU A 4 -17.97 32.11 14.85
CA LEU A 4 -17.00 31.01 14.82
C LEU A 4 -15.60 31.61 14.62
N SER A 5 -14.67 31.21 15.48
CA SER A 5 -13.27 31.63 15.37
C SER A 5 -12.68 31.16 14.04
N VAL A 6 -11.65 31.84 13.54
CA VAL A 6 -10.86 31.36 12.39
C VAL A 6 -10.36 29.93 12.62
N ALA A 7 -10.03 29.59 13.87
CA ALA A 7 -9.63 28.24 14.25
C ALA A 7 -10.77 27.21 14.06
N ASP A 8 -12.00 27.57 14.43
CA ASP A 8 -13.17 26.69 14.28
C ASP A 8 -13.46 26.42 12.80
N PHE A 9 -13.33 27.44 11.94
CA PHE A 9 -13.46 27.28 10.50
C PHE A 9 -12.36 26.40 9.90
N GLN A 10 -11.11 26.59 10.31
CA GLN A 10 -9.99 25.75 9.86
C GLN A 10 -10.19 24.29 10.26
N GLN A 11 -10.66 24.06 11.48
CA GLN A 11 -10.98 22.72 11.96
C GLN A 11 -12.12 22.10 11.15
N GLN A 12 -13.20 22.84 10.91
CA GLN A 12 -14.33 22.36 10.13
C GLN A 12 -13.93 22.00 8.69
N ILE A 13 -13.07 22.81 8.06
CA ILE A 13 -12.53 22.50 6.72
C ILE A 13 -11.69 21.22 6.77
N ALA A 14 -10.83 21.05 7.77
CA ALA A 14 -9.98 19.87 7.91
C ALA A 14 -10.83 18.60 8.11
N GLU A 15 -11.88 18.66 8.94
CA GLU A 15 -12.82 17.57 9.17
C GLU A 15 -13.56 17.18 7.89
N ARG A 16 -14.14 18.15 7.17
CA ARG A 16 -14.83 17.88 5.89
C ARG A 16 -13.87 17.35 4.82
N THR A 17 -12.65 17.87 4.76
CA THR A 17 -11.62 17.36 3.83
C THR A 17 -11.33 15.88 4.10
N LYS A 18 -11.19 15.51 5.37
CA LYS A 18 -10.96 14.12 5.78
C LYS A 18 -12.15 13.23 5.44
N GLU A 19 -13.38 13.66 5.72
CA GLU A 19 -14.60 12.92 5.38
C GLU A 19 -14.71 12.66 3.87
N LEU A 20 -14.55 13.70 3.06
CA LEU A 20 -14.62 13.59 1.60
C LEU A 20 -13.49 12.72 1.04
N ALA A 21 -12.29 12.80 1.60
CA ALA A 21 -11.19 11.91 1.21
C ALA A 21 -11.50 10.43 1.50
N LEU A 22 -12.13 10.13 2.65
CA LEU A 22 -12.56 8.78 2.97
C LEU A 22 -13.64 8.27 2.01
N GLU A 23 -14.58 9.13 1.64
CA GLU A 23 -15.64 8.80 0.68
C GLU A 23 -15.08 8.54 -0.72
N LEU A 24 -14.17 9.39 -1.22
CA LEU A 24 -13.47 9.17 -2.48
C LEU A 24 -12.70 7.85 -2.48
N LEU A 25 -12.02 7.51 -1.38
CA LEU A 25 -11.34 6.22 -1.24
C LEU A 25 -12.32 5.04 -1.33
N ALA A 26 -13.50 5.14 -0.71
CA ALA A 26 -14.52 4.10 -0.77
C ALA A 26 -15.08 3.93 -2.20
N LEU A 27 -15.35 5.03 -2.90
CA LEU A 27 -15.81 5.03 -4.28
C LEU A 27 -14.76 4.45 -5.23
N HIS A 28 -13.50 4.86 -5.10
CA HIS A 28 -12.40 4.29 -5.87
C HIS A 28 -12.25 2.78 -5.64
N ARG A 29 -12.44 2.28 -4.41
CA ARG A 29 -12.42 0.82 -4.15
C ARG A 29 -13.53 0.09 -4.90
N ARG A 30 -14.75 0.63 -4.90
CA ARG A 30 -15.88 0.05 -5.65
C ARG A 30 -15.65 0.07 -7.16
N HIS A 31 -15.15 1.20 -7.68
CA HIS A 31 -14.79 1.31 -9.10
C HIS A 31 -13.67 0.34 -9.49
N ASN A 32 -12.67 0.19 -8.63
CA ASN A 32 -11.60 -0.76 -8.84
C ASN A 32 -12.13 -2.20 -8.87
N ALA A 33 -13.06 -2.58 -7.99
CA ALA A 33 -13.65 -3.92 -7.99
C ALA A 33 -14.31 -4.33 -9.33
N VAL A 34 -14.77 -3.37 -10.14
CA VAL A 34 -15.36 -3.67 -11.46
C VAL A 34 -14.33 -3.75 -12.60
N ASN A 35 -13.12 -3.24 -12.41
CA ASN A 35 -12.06 -3.21 -13.41
C ASN A 35 -11.33 -4.57 -13.50
N PRO A 36 -11.12 -5.17 -14.69
CA PRO A 36 -10.51 -6.48 -14.87
C PRO A 36 -9.17 -6.71 -14.14
N SER A 37 -8.31 -5.69 -14.03
CA SER A 37 -7.04 -5.79 -13.30
C SER A 37 -7.19 -6.06 -11.80
N HIS A 38 -8.39 -5.89 -11.26
CA HIS A 38 -8.75 -6.21 -9.87
C HIS A 38 -9.46 -7.57 -9.72
N ARG A 39 -9.71 -8.28 -10.83
CA ARG A 39 -10.24 -9.65 -10.82
C ARG A 39 -9.15 -10.71 -10.88
N LEU A 40 -7.89 -10.30 -11.07
CA LEU A 40 -6.77 -11.22 -11.00
C LEU A 40 -6.70 -11.82 -9.59
N PRO A 41 -6.66 -13.15 -9.46
CA PRO A 41 -6.47 -13.79 -8.17
C PRO A 41 -5.17 -13.32 -7.49
N PRO A 42 -5.13 -13.29 -6.14
CA PRO A 42 -3.95 -12.84 -5.41
C PRO A 42 -2.68 -13.63 -5.75
N GLU A 43 -2.81 -14.90 -6.16
CA GLU A 43 -1.70 -15.76 -6.58
C GLU A 43 -1.06 -15.27 -7.88
N ILE A 44 -1.88 -14.83 -8.84
CA ILE A 44 -1.41 -14.31 -10.13
C ILE A 44 -0.74 -12.97 -9.93
N LEU A 45 -1.35 -12.07 -9.15
CA LEU A 45 -0.75 -10.79 -8.78
C LEU A 45 0.57 -10.99 -8.05
N SER A 46 0.62 -11.91 -7.09
CA SER A 46 1.86 -12.24 -6.36
C SER A 46 2.98 -12.67 -7.30
N ARG A 47 2.69 -13.56 -8.27
CA ARG A 47 3.67 -13.98 -9.29
C ARG A 47 4.18 -12.81 -10.12
N ILE A 48 3.26 -11.94 -10.58
CA ILE A 48 3.63 -10.72 -11.32
C ILE A 48 4.55 -9.85 -10.46
N PHE A 49 4.19 -9.61 -9.20
CA PHE A 49 4.98 -8.78 -8.30
C PHE A 49 6.37 -9.38 -8.05
N THR A 50 6.48 -10.70 -7.90
CA THR A 50 7.78 -11.38 -7.73
C THR A 50 8.66 -11.19 -8.96
N ILE A 51 8.12 -11.29 -10.17
CA ILE A 51 8.87 -11.00 -11.41
C ILE A 51 9.36 -9.54 -11.40
N LEU A 52 8.49 -8.59 -11.02
CA LEU A 52 8.86 -7.18 -10.93
C LEU A 52 9.85 -6.86 -9.80
N SER A 53 10.06 -7.78 -8.86
CA SER A 53 10.96 -7.56 -7.71
C SER A 53 12.44 -7.75 -8.03
N SER A 54 12.78 -8.34 -9.19
CA SER A 54 14.17 -8.50 -9.63
C SER A 54 14.86 -7.16 -9.81
N GLU A 55 14.10 -6.17 -10.29
CA GLU A 55 14.54 -4.80 -10.48
C GLU A 55 14.05 -3.94 -9.29
N TRP A 56 14.99 -3.35 -8.56
CA TRP A 56 14.86 -2.10 -7.79
C TRP A 56 13.45 -1.75 -7.26
N THR A 57 12.92 -2.57 -6.35
CA THR A 57 11.71 -2.25 -5.56
C THR A 57 10.48 -1.81 -6.36
N TRP A 58 10.36 -2.15 -7.67
CA TRP A 58 9.21 -1.73 -8.49
C TRP A 58 7.88 -2.21 -7.92
N TRP A 59 7.89 -3.32 -7.20
CA TRP A 59 6.74 -3.81 -6.46
C TRP A 59 6.24 -2.83 -5.36
N ILE A 60 7.06 -1.89 -4.87
CA ILE A 60 6.57 -0.81 -4.01
C ILE A 60 5.62 0.07 -4.81
N ARG A 61 5.98 0.46 -6.04
CA ARG A 61 5.09 1.25 -6.91
C ARG A 61 3.80 0.51 -7.21
N VAL A 62 3.85 -0.80 -7.43
CA VAL A 62 2.63 -1.58 -7.69
C VAL A 62 1.73 -1.66 -6.45
N ALA A 63 2.31 -1.68 -5.24
CA ALA A 63 1.58 -1.58 -3.98
C ALA A 63 0.93 -0.19 -3.74
N HIS A 64 1.21 0.81 -4.58
CA HIS A 64 0.59 2.13 -4.54
C HIS A 64 -0.50 2.34 -5.60
N ILE A 65 -0.71 1.39 -6.52
CA ILE A 65 -1.74 1.51 -7.59
C ILE A 65 -3.15 1.57 -6.98
N CYS A 66 -3.47 0.61 -6.10
CA CYS A 66 -4.77 0.57 -5.44
C CYS A 66 -4.69 -0.18 -4.10
N HIS A 67 -5.77 -0.11 -3.32
CA HIS A 67 -5.88 -0.82 -2.06
C HIS A 67 -5.73 -2.35 -2.22
N TYR A 68 -6.34 -2.95 -3.25
CA TYR A 68 -6.27 -4.40 -3.45
C TYR A 68 -4.84 -4.88 -3.72
N TRP A 69 -4.15 -4.23 -4.64
CA TRP A 69 -2.76 -4.54 -4.97
C TRP A 69 -1.83 -4.31 -3.78
N ARG A 70 -2.09 -3.27 -2.99
CA ARG A 70 -1.39 -3.05 -1.72
C ARG A 70 -1.54 -4.22 -0.77
N VAL A 71 -2.77 -4.69 -0.55
CA VAL A 71 -3.05 -5.83 0.35
C VAL A 71 -2.31 -7.07 -0.14
N VAL A 72 -2.42 -7.40 -1.43
CA VAL A 72 -1.74 -8.58 -2.00
C VAL A 72 -0.22 -8.46 -1.91
N ALA A 73 0.36 -7.30 -2.22
CA ALA A 73 1.81 -7.10 -2.14
C ALA A 73 2.34 -7.17 -0.70
N LEU A 74 1.59 -6.62 0.27
CA LEU A 74 1.95 -6.73 1.69
C LEU A 74 1.86 -8.17 2.20
N ASP A 75 0.97 -8.97 1.63
CA ASP A 75 0.77 -10.38 1.98
C ASP A 75 1.72 -11.34 1.23
N CYS A 76 2.34 -10.91 0.14
CA CYS A 76 3.26 -11.74 -0.63
C CYS A 76 4.65 -11.78 0.01
N ALA A 77 4.87 -12.74 0.92
CA ALA A 77 6.12 -12.88 1.69
C ALA A 77 7.40 -12.90 0.82
N GLY A 78 7.33 -13.47 -0.40
CA GLY A 78 8.46 -13.52 -1.33
C GLY A 78 8.98 -12.14 -1.77
N LEU A 79 8.15 -11.09 -1.71
CA LEU A 79 8.60 -9.71 -1.99
C LEU A 79 9.47 -9.13 -0.87
N TRP A 80 9.37 -9.68 0.33
CA TRP A 80 9.99 -9.17 1.54
C TRP A 80 11.20 -9.99 1.98
N SER A 81 11.45 -11.16 1.39
CA SER A 81 12.56 -12.06 1.74
C SER A 81 13.94 -11.57 1.28
N LYS A 82 14.00 -10.66 0.29
CA LYS A 82 15.26 -10.03 -0.16
C LYS A 82 15.59 -8.80 0.68
N ILE A 83 16.51 -8.94 1.62
CA ILE A 83 16.89 -7.91 2.59
C ILE A 83 18.01 -7.03 2.01
N THR A 84 17.80 -5.72 2.10
CA THR A 84 18.73 -4.66 1.69
C THR A 84 18.82 -3.65 2.82
N PHE A 85 20.01 -3.23 3.22
CA PHE A 85 20.22 -2.37 4.41
C PHE A 85 20.15 -0.87 4.12
N SER A 86 19.14 -0.42 3.37
CA SER A 86 19.01 1.01 3.02
C SER A 86 18.34 1.86 4.10
N ASN A 87 17.39 1.31 4.85
CA ASN A 87 16.66 2.02 5.89
C ASN A 87 16.21 1.05 6.98
N ILE A 88 16.51 1.35 8.25
CA ILE A 88 16.24 0.46 9.40
C ILE A 88 14.74 0.12 9.51
N GLY A 89 13.85 1.10 9.35
CA GLY A 89 12.41 0.88 9.42
C GLY A 89 11.92 -0.05 8.30
N PHE A 90 12.43 0.15 7.08
CA PHE A 90 12.10 -0.70 5.95
C PHE A 90 12.69 -2.11 6.08
N THR A 91 13.92 -2.24 6.59
CA THR A 91 14.55 -3.54 6.89
C THR A 91 13.73 -4.31 7.93
N LYS A 92 13.31 -3.65 9.02
CA LYS A 92 12.42 -4.27 10.02
C LYS A 92 11.11 -4.74 9.38
N ALA A 93 10.52 -3.91 8.52
CA ALA A 93 9.30 -4.26 7.80
C ALA A 93 9.49 -5.46 6.85
N LYS A 94 10.64 -5.56 6.18
CA LYS A 94 11.00 -6.73 5.35
C LYS A 94 11.12 -8.00 6.16
N VAL A 95 11.87 -7.97 7.26
CA VAL A 95 11.99 -9.12 8.16
C VAL A 95 10.62 -9.55 8.68
N ALA A 96 9.81 -8.62 9.19
CA ALA A 96 8.49 -8.94 9.72
C ALA A 96 7.52 -9.56 8.68
N ARG A 97 7.62 -9.17 7.40
CA ARG A 97 6.70 -9.62 6.34
C ARG A 97 7.20 -10.80 5.52
N SER A 98 8.48 -11.15 5.64
CA SER A 98 9.06 -12.34 5.01
C SER A 98 8.54 -13.67 5.58
N ARG A 99 7.93 -13.64 6.79
CA ARG A 99 7.40 -14.81 7.50
C ARG A 99 8.46 -15.91 7.62
N ASP A 100 8.11 -17.15 7.27
CA ASP A 100 8.98 -18.31 7.37
C ASP A 100 9.82 -18.56 6.10
N LEU A 101 9.82 -17.63 5.14
CA LEU A 101 10.62 -17.79 3.93
C LEU A 101 12.12 -17.54 4.20
N PRO A 102 13.02 -18.31 3.56
CA PRO A 102 14.45 -18.05 3.63
C PRO A 102 14.80 -16.63 3.21
N LEU A 103 15.61 -15.95 4.02
CA LEU A 103 16.05 -14.58 3.73
C LEU A 103 17.29 -14.59 2.86
N THR A 104 17.26 -13.80 1.79
CA THR A 104 18.43 -13.51 0.97
C THR A 104 18.93 -12.12 1.33
N VAL A 105 20.15 -12.03 1.84
CA VAL A 105 20.77 -10.75 2.18
C VAL A 105 21.70 -10.35 1.04
N THR A 106 21.47 -9.18 0.46
CA THR A 106 22.36 -8.60 -0.57
C THR A 106 22.98 -7.32 -0.01
N ALA A 107 24.30 -7.21 -0.16
CA ALA A 107 25.08 -6.03 0.20
C ALA A 107 24.73 -4.83 -0.69
#